data_AF-A0A7V9H023-F1
#
_entry.id   AF-A0A7V9H023-F1
#
_cell.length_a   1.000
_cell.length_b   1.000
_cell.length_c   1.000
_cell.angle_alpha   90.00
_cell.angle_beta   90.00
_cell.angle_gamma   90.00
#
_symmetry.space_group_name_H-M   'P 1'
#
loop_
_entity.id
_entity.type
_entity.pdbx_description
1 polymer ?
#
loop_
_entity_poly.entity_id
_entity_poly.type
_entity_poly.pdbx_seq_one_letter_code
_entity_poly.pdbx_strand_id
1 'polypeptide(L)' 'IDPGFSGHVTLELSNVATLPIKLWPGMKIGQLCFFRLSSPSEHPYGSAVYGSRYQGQRGPTPSRSFANFQRFDS' A
#
# COMPACT_ATOMS: atom_id res chain seq x y z
N ILE A 1 6.21 1.01 -1.05
CA ILE A 1 6.23 0.71 0.40
C ILE A 1 7.11 1.74 1.03
N ASP A 2 6.52 2.60 1.85
CA ASP A 2 7.22 3.77 2.38
C ASP A 2 8.09 3.39 3.60
N PRO A 3 9.21 4.09 3.83
CA PRO A 3 10.05 3.88 5.01
C PRO A 3 9.21 3.97 6.30
N GLY A 4 9.29 2.94 7.15
CA GLY A 4 8.49 2.86 8.38
C GLY A 4 7.13 2.15 8.24
N PHE A 5 6.73 1.77 7.02
CA PHE A 5 5.53 0.95 6.83
C PHE A 5 5.65 -0.41 7.53
N SER A 6 4.59 -0.82 8.22
CA SER A 6 4.44 -2.15 8.80
C SER A 6 3.03 -2.67 8.53
N GLY A 7 2.90 -3.85 7.94
CA GLY A 7 1.61 -4.45 7.60
C GLY A 7 1.69 -5.41 6.41
N HIS A 8 0.55 -6.02 6.06
CA HIS A 8 0.41 -6.78 4.81
C HIS A 8 0.30 -5.83 3.64
N VAL A 9 0.91 -6.15 2.50
CA VAL A 9 0.80 -5.32 1.29
C VAL A 9 -0.52 -5.63 0.57
N THR A 10 -1.31 -4.61 0.24
CA THR A 10 -2.47 -4.77 -0.65
C THR A 10 -1.97 -4.90 -2.09
N LEU A 11 -2.41 -5.95 -2.80
CA LEU A 11 -2.10 -6.16 -4.21
C LEU A 11 -3.36 -5.90 -5.04
N GLU A 12 -3.22 -5.09 -6.09
CA GLU A 12 -4.25 -4.94 -7.12
C GLU A 12 -3.91 -5.91 -8.26
N LEU A 13 -4.83 -6.81 -8.59
CA LEU A 13 -4.63 -7.86 -9.57
C LEU A 13 -5.65 -7.71 -10.70
N SER A 14 -5.17 -7.66 -11.93
CA SER A 14 -5.99 -7.55 -13.14
C SER A 14 -5.67 -8.70 -14.10
N ASN A 15 -6.71 -9.37 -14.59
CA ASN A 15 -6.57 -10.37 -15.64
C ASN A 15 -6.75 -9.70 -17.01
N VAL A 16 -5.68 -9.66 -17.82
CA VAL A 16 -5.70 -9.10 -19.19
C VAL A 16 -5.82 -10.19 -20.27
N ALA A 17 -5.92 -11.46 -19.89
CA ALA A 17 -6.09 -12.58 -20.81
C ALA A 17 -7.57 -12.84 -21.12
N THR A 18 -7.84 -13.56 -22.21
CA THR A 18 -9.19 -13.99 -22.60
C THR A 18 -9.73 -15.16 -21.77
N LEU A 19 -8.86 -15.81 -21.00
CA LEU A 19 -9.20 -16.96 -20.16
C LEU A 19 -9.11 -16.61 -18.67
N PRO A 20 -9.97 -17.23 -17.82
CA PRO A 20 -9.86 -17.09 -16.37
C PRO A 20 -8.53 -17.62 -15.83
N ILE A 21 -7.93 -16.90 -14.88
CA ILE A 21 -6.73 -17.34 -14.15
C ILE A 21 -7.13 -17.69 -12.72
N LYS A 22 -6.81 -18.90 -12.27
CA LYS A 22 -7.07 -19.34 -10.89
C LYS A 22 -5.93 -18.92 -9.98
N LEU A 23 -6.25 -18.17 -8.92
CA LEU A 23 -5.31 -17.81 -7.87
C LEU A 23 -5.47 -18.74 -6.66
N TRP A 24 -4.35 -19.18 -6.09
CA TRP A 24 -4.30 -20.03 -4.90
C TRP A 24 -3.67 -19.28 -3.73
N PRO A 25 -4.24 -19.37 -2.51
CA PRO A 25 -3.58 -18.89 -1.30
C PRO A 25 -2.18 -19.53 -1.16
N GLY A 26 -1.16 -18.70 -0.89
CA GLY A 26 0.24 -19.15 -0.77
C GLY A 26 1.03 -19.21 -2.08
N MET A 27 0.40 -18.97 -3.23
CA MET A 27 1.09 -18.85 -4.51
C MET A 27 2.03 -17.63 -4.52
N LYS A 28 3.21 -17.78 -5.14
CA LYS A 28 4.10 -16.64 -5.43
C LYS A 28 3.40 -15.73 -6.45
N ILE A 29 3.10 -14.50 -6.05
CA ILE A 29 2.33 -13.53 -6.86
C ILE A 29 3.13 -12.27 -7.22
N GLY A 30 4.35 -12.14 -6.71
CA GLY A 30 5.22 -10.98 -6.95
C GLY A 30 6.52 -11.07 -6.16
N GLN A 31 7.34 -10.03 -6.28
CA GLN A 31 8.62 -9.87 -5.59
C GLN A 31 8.75 -8.45 -5.07
N LEU A 32 9.48 -8.27 -3.96
CA LEU A 32 9.83 -6.96 -3.42
C LEU A 32 11.28 -6.63 -3.78
N CYS A 33 11.50 -5.40 -4.26
CA CYS A 33 12.82 -4.84 -4.46
C CYS A 33 13.02 -3.69 -3.47
N PHE A 34 14.11 -3.73 -2.71
CA PHE A 34 14.41 -2.75 -1.67
C PHE A 34 15.53 -1.82 -2.12
N PHE A 35 15.34 -0.52 -1.88
CA PHE A 35 16.33 0.52 -2.17
C PHE A 35 16.75 1.20 -0.88
N ARG A 36 18.05 1.44 -0.71
CA ARG A 36 18.59 2.14 0.45
C ARG A 36 18.35 3.65 0.30
N LEU A 37 17.88 4.29 1.36
CA LEU A 37 17.79 5.75 1.43
C LEU A 37 19.18 6.36 1.68
N SER A 38 19.38 7.59 1.20
CA SER A 38 20.59 8.37 1.50
C SER A 38 20.73 8.72 2.99
N SER A 39 19.61 8.87 3.69
CA SER A 39 19.52 9.12 5.14
C SER A 39 18.22 8.53 5.72
N PRO A 40 18.06 8.42 7.05
CA PRO A 40 16.78 8.08 7.68
C PRO A 40 15.66 9.07 7.29
N SER A 41 14.43 8.58 7.16
CA SER A 41 13.26 9.45 6.90
C SER A 41 12.92 10.27 8.15
N GLU A 42 12.75 11.58 7.99
CA GLU A 42 12.38 12.51 9.06
C GLU A 42 10.95 12.27 9.58
N HIS A 43 10.03 11.94 8.68
CA HIS A 43 8.64 11.61 8.98
C HIS A 43 8.29 10.27 8.34
N PRO A 44 8.65 9.14 8.98
CA PRO A 44 8.36 7.83 8.43
C PRO A 44 6.85 7.57 8.35
N TYR A 45 6.46 6.61 7.51
CA TYR A 45 5.08 6.15 7.41
C TYR A 45 4.57 5.68 8.78
N GLY A 46 3.36 6.11 9.15
CA GLY A 46 2.76 5.90 10.47
C GLY A 46 3.04 7.02 11.47
N SER A 47 3.94 7.96 11.17
CA SER A 47 4.09 9.16 12.00
C SER A 47 2.84 10.04 11.94
N ALA A 48 2.55 10.74 13.04
CA ALA A 48 1.38 11.60 13.15
C ALA A 48 1.37 12.71 12.07
N VAL A 49 2.55 13.24 11.72
CA VAL A 49 2.73 14.29 10.72
C VAL A 49 2.44 13.80 9.30
N TYR A 50 2.81 12.55 8.98
CA TYR A 50 2.65 12.01 7.62
C TYR A 50 1.19 11.72 7.25
N GLY A 51 0.27 11.61 8.24
CA GLY A 51 -1.14 11.35 7.97
C GLY A 51 -1.41 9.99 7.31
N SER A 52 -0.57 9.00 7.61
CA SER A 52 -0.64 7.65 7.04
C SER A 52 -1.97 6.94 7.31
N ARG A 53 -2.52 6.28 6.29
CA ARG A 53 -3.87 5.68 6.35
C ARG A 53 -3.89 4.18 6.59
N TYR A 54 -2.77 3.50 6.37
CA TYR A 54 -2.73 2.03 6.25
C TYR A 54 -1.66 1.35 7.14
N GLN A 55 -1.14 2.08 8.14
CA GLN A 55 -0.15 1.50 9.06
C GLN A 55 -0.80 0.38 9.88
N GLY A 56 -0.13 -0.77 9.96
CA GLY A 56 -0.56 -1.95 10.71
C GLY A 56 -1.61 -2.83 10.01
N GLN A 57 -1.91 -2.62 8.73
CA GLN A 57 -3.00 -3.35 8.07
C GLN A 57 -2.77 -4.87 8.02
N ARG A 58 -3.84 -5.64 8.24
CA ARG A 58 -3.80 -7.13 8.28
C ARG A 58 -4.37 -7.83 7.05
N GLY A 59 -4.73 -7.08 6.01
CA GLY A 59 -5.32 -7.59 4.77
C GLY A 59 -5.63 -6.46 3.79
N PRO A 60 -6.43 -6.72 2.74
CA PRO A 60 -6.83 -5.72 1.76
C PRO A 60 -7.80 -4.71 2.41
N THR A 61 -7.23 -3.71 3.09
CA THR A 61 -8.01 -2.65 3.74
C THR A 61 -8.66 -1.80 2.64
N PRO A 62 -9.99 -1.58 2.68
CA PRO A 62 -10.66 -0.73 1.71
C PRO A 62 -10.07 0.68 1.67
N SER A 63 -10.24 1.36 0.53
CA SER A 63 -9.74 2.71 0.33
C SER A 63 -10.22 3.67 1.43
N ARG A 64 -9.29 4.48 1.94
CA ARG A 64 -9.53 5.58 2.89
C ARG A 64 -9.27 6.94 2.25
N SER A 65 -9.45 7.07 0.93
CA SER A 65 -9.25 8.33 0.21
C SER A 65 -10.07 9.49 0.77
N PHE A 66 -11.23 9.20 1.36
CA PHE A 66 -12.09 10.19 2.03
C PHE A 66 -11.43 10.89 3.23
N ALA A 67 -10.46 10.27 3.90
CA ALA A 67 -9.98 10.71 5.21
C ALA A 67 -9.33 12.10 5.22
N ASN A 68 -8.81 12.58 4.09
CA ASN A 68 -8.35 13.97 3.92
C ASN A 68 -8.83 14.56 2.57
N PHE A 69 -10.04 14.20 2.14
CA PHE A 69 -10.56 14.73 0.89
C PHE A 69 -10.87 16.23 1.04
N GLN A 70 -10.21 17.06 0.25
CA GLN A 70 -10.48 18.49 0.15
C GLN A 70 -11.11 18.79 -1.20
N ARG A 71 -12.26 19.47 -1.20
CA ARG A 71 -12.90 20.00 -2.40
C ARG A 71 -12.72 21.52 -2.35
N PHE A 72 -12.05 22.08 -3.35
CA PHE A 72 -12.00 23.53 -3.54
C PHE A 72 -13.20 23.89 -4.41
N ASP A 73 -14.24 24.46 -3.80
CA ASP A 73 -15.32 25.08 -4.54
C ASP A 73 -14.84 26.48 -4.96
N SER A 74 -14.80 26.73 -6.28
CA SER A 74 -14.43 28.01 -6.89
C SER A 74 -15.63 28.94 -7.04
#